data_AF-A0A956TMN0-F1
#
_entry.id   AF-A0A956TMN0-F1
#
_cell.length_a   1.000
_cell.length_b   1.000
_cell.length_c   1.000
_cell.angle_alpha   90.00
_cell.angle_beta   90.00
_cell.angle_gamma   90.00
#
_symmetry.space_group_name_H-M   'P 1'
#
loop_
_entity.id
_entity.type
_entity.pdbx_description
1 polymer ?
#
loop_
_entity_poly.entity_id
_entity_poly.type
_entity_poly.pdbx_seq_one_letter_code
_entity_poly.pdbx_strand_id
1 'polypeptide(L)'
;GGGGGQGVEGNPDKGARDGAPSLEAEKDIDFGPYMADLQRRIKRAWFPPKGNESKRLMVVFKVHRNGTMSNLRLQRSSGLAIADQAALKAVQNAAPFRQLPDGAPADVDIQFTFDYNVFKGSGSGSLRRF
;
A
#
# COMPACT_ATOMS: atom_id res chain seq x y z
N GLY A 1 -35.66 43.87 -3.18
CA GLY A 1 -35.17 43.09 -4.33
C GLY A 1 -33.86 43.71 -4.76
N GLY A 2 -32.74 43.00 -4.74
CA GLY A 2 -32.37 41.96 -5.71
C GLY A 2 -31.43 42.63 -6.71
N GLY A 3 -30.10 42.51 -6.57
CA GLY A 3 -29.25 41.52 -7.28
C GLY A 3 -28.91 42.05 -8.68
N GLY A 4 -27.69 42.10 -9.22
CA GLY A 4 -26.39 41.52 -8.93
C GLY A 4 -25.58 41.56 -10.25
N GLY A 5 -24.26 41.40 -10.20
CA GLY A 5 -23.37 41.20 -11.37
C GLY A 5 -22.42 42.38 -11.63
N GLN A 6 -21.14 42.21 -11.95
CA GLN A 6 -20.33 41.03 -12.28
C GLN A 6 -18.90 41.31 -11.81
N GLY A 7 -18.23 40.26 -11.30
CA GLY A 7 -16.86 40.31 -10.82
C GLY A 7 -15.84 39.98 -11.92
N VAL A 8 -14.80 40.82 -11.94
CA VAL A 8 -13.35 40.53 -11.95
C VAL A 8 -12.76 39.48 -12.92
N GLU A 9 -12.01 40.02 -13.89
CA GLU A 9 -10.58 39.79 -14.14
C GLU A 9 -9.99 38.35 -14.09
N GLY A 10 -9.75 37.83 -15.30
CA GLY A 10 -8.45 37.33 -15.77
C GLY A 10 -7.66 36.35 -14.90
N ASN A 11 -7.67 35.06 -15.27
CA ASN A 11 -6.68 34.09 -14.79
C ASN A 11 -5.58 33.90 -15.86
N PRO A 12 -4.29 34.14 -15.55
CA PRO A 12 -3.20 33.83 -16.47
C PRO A 12 -2.77 32.37 -16.34
N ASP A 13 -2.84 31.66 -17.46
CA ASP A 13 -2.17 30.38 -17.72
C ASP A 13 -0.69 30.40 -17.33
N LYS A 14 -0.31 29.64 -16.29
CA LYS A 14 1.05 29.13 -16.10
C LYS A 14 1.04 27.76 -15.42
N GLY A 15 1.39 26.73 -16.19
CA GLY A 15 2.07 25.55 -15.63
C GLY A 15 1.46 24.20 -16.00
N ALA A 16 1.39 23.87 -17.28
CA ALA A 16 1.37 22.48 -17.71
C ALA A 16 2.58 21.74 -17.14
N ARG A 17 2.34 20.77 -16.27
CA ARG A 17 3.27 19.70 -15.88
C ARG A 17 2.50 18.40 -15.80
N ASP A 18 2.49 17.71 -16.94
CA ASP A 18 2.66 16.27 -17.05
C ASP A 18 1.74 15.40 -16.19
N GLY A 19 0.61 15.03 -16.80
CA GLY A 19 0.12 13.66 -16.89
C GLY A 19 0.32 12.74 -15.68
N ALA A 20 -0.55 12.88 -14.69
CA ALA A 20 -1.09 11.71 -14.01
C ALA A 20 -2.58 11.70 -14.32
N PRO A 21 -3.20 10.58 -14.78
CA PRO A 21 -4.65 10.50 -14.77
C PRO A 21 -5.07 10.64 -13.31
N SER A 22 -5.63 11.80 -13.00
CA SER A 22 -6.34 12.06 -11.77
C SER A 22 -7.30 10.89 -11.51
N LEU A 23 -7.26 10.37 -10.29
CA LEU A 23 -8.11 9.30 -9.76
C LEU A 23 -9.57 9.77 -9.60
N GLU A 24 -10.05 10.60 -10.54
CA GLU A 24 -11.37 11.19 -10.60
C GLU A 24 -12.37 10.13 -11.05
N ALA A 25 -12.78 9.31 -10.09
CA ALA A 25 -14.08 8.65 -9.91
C ALA A 25 -13.95 7.28 -9.25
N GLU A 26 -12.98 7.07 -8.37
CA GLU A 26 -13.02 5.89 -7.51
C GLU A 26 -14.15 6.08 -6.50
N LYS A 27 -15.19 5.24 -6.60
CA LYS A 27 -16.15 5.01 -5.52
C LYS A 27 -15.37 4.98 -4.20
N ASP A 28 -15.93 5.55 -3.13
CA ASP A 28 -15.35 5.52 -1.79
C ASP A 28 -15.34 4.06 -1.27
N ILE A 29 -14.45 3.25 -1.82
CA ILE A 29 -14.32 1.82 -1.57
C ILE A 29 -13.51 1.70 -0.30
N ASP A 30 -14.13 1.16 0.75
CA ASP A 30 -13.42 0.92 2.00
C ASP A 30 -12.45 -0.27 1.84
N PHE A 31 -11.19 0.05 1.56
CA PHE A 31 -10.09 -0.92 1.55
C PHE A 31 -9.62 -1.29 2.97
N GLY A 32 -10.12 -0.65 4.03
CA GLY A 32 -9.69 -0.87 5.41
C GLY A 32 -9.78 -2.34 5.86
N PRO A 33 -10.95 -3.00 5.77
CA PRO A 33 -11.12 -4.41 6.14
C PRO A 33 -10.26 -5.36 5.30
N TYR A 34 -10.06 -5.01 4.02
CA TYR A 34 -9.22 -5.79 3.11
C TYR A 34 -7.74 -5.72 3.51
N MET A 35 -7.22 -4.51 3.75
CA MET A 35 -5.83 -4.30 4.18
C MET A 35 -5.55 -4.93 5.54
N ALA A 36 -6.50 -4.89 6.48
CA ALA A 36 -6.36 -5.55 7.77
C ALA A 36 -6.17 -7.08 7.64
N ASP A 37 -6.89 -7.73 6.73
CA ASP A 37 -6.76 -9.16 6.49
C ASP A 37 -5.46 -9.51 5.76
N LEU A 38 -5.11 -8.74 4.73
CA LEU A 38 -3.85 -8.86 4.03
C LEU A 38 -2.67 -8.76 5.00
N GLN A 39 -2.68 -7.74 5.86
CA GLN A 39 -1.67 -7.57 6.89
C GLN A 39 -1.62 -8.78 7.84
N ARG A 40 -2.77 -9.29 8.28
CA ARG A 40 -2.84 -10.44 9.19
C ARG A 40 -2.25 -11.71 8.56
N ARG A 41 -2.52 -11.96 7.27
CA ARG A 41 -1.97 -13.11 6.53
C ARG A 41 -0.46 -13.02 6.40
N ILE A 42 0.04 -11.86 5.94
CA ILE A 42 1.49 -11.63 5.78
C ILE A 42 2.19 -11.76 7.13
N LYS A 43 1.64 -11.16 8.21
CA LYS A 43 2.20 -11.29 9.56
C LYS A 43 2.26 -12.73 10.06
N ARG A 44 1.29 -13.59 9.72
CA ARG A 44 1.30 -15.02 10.09
C ARG A 44 2.34 -15.82 9.31
N ALA A 45 2.60 -15.44 8.05
CA ALA A 45 3.60 -16.07 7.20
C ALA A 45 5.02 -15.50 7.43
N TRP A 46 5.14 -14.43 8.21
CA TRP A 46 6.39 -13.72 8.45
C TRP A 46 7.18 -14.35 9.59
N PHE A 47 8.31 -14.96 9.25
CA PHE A 47 9.27 -15.53 10.19
C PHE A 47 10.61 -14.79 10.07
N PRO A 48 10.76 -13.64 10.74
CA PRO A 48 11.98 -12.86 10.64
C PRO A 48 13.18 -13.61 11.24
N PRO A 49 14.38 -13.49 10.64
CA PRO A 49 15.60 -14.04 11.24
C PRO A 49 15.87 -13.39 12.59
N LYS A 50 16.39 -14.15 13.56
CA LYS A 50 16.79 -13.61 14.87
C LYS A 50 17.98 -12.67 14.68
N GLY A 51 17.79 -11.41 15.02
CA GLY A 51 18.80 -10.35 14.92
C GLY A 51 18.50 -9.18 15.85
N ASN A 52 19.50 -8.38 16.15
CA ASN A 52 19.40 -7.31 17.15
C ASN A 52 19.17 -5.91 16.55
N GLU A 53 18.96 -5.81 15.23
CA GLU A 53 18.89 -4.54 14.52
C GLU A 53 17.50 -4.24 14.00
N SER A 54 16.91 -3.12 14.43
CA SER A 54 15.68 -2.58 13.86
C SER A 54 15.88 -2.17 12.40
N LYS A 55 15.45 -3.02 11.47
CA LYS A 55 15.48 -2.71 10.04
C LYS A 55 14.07 -2.58 9.47
N ARG A 56 13.90 -1.58 8.61
CA ARG A 56 12.70 -1.43 7.81
C ARG A 56 13.00 -1.93 6.40
N LEU A 57 12.20 -2.86 5.91
CA LEU A 57 12.19 -3.22 4.50
C LEU A 57 10.80 -3.03 3.93
N MET A 58 10.74 -2.88 2.62
CA MET A 58 9.53 -2.53 1.91
C MET A 58 9.45 -3.34 0.64
N VAL A 59 8.32 -4.00 0.47
CA VAL A 59 8.01 -4.77 -0.73
C VAL A 59 6.82 -4.14 -1.41
N VAL A 60 6.78 -4.26 -2.73
CA VAL A 60 5.62 -3.89 -3.53
C VAL A 60 5.18 -5.10 -4.34
N PHE A 61 3.88 -5.25 -4.46
CA PHE A 61 3.27 -6.30 -5.26
C PHE A 61 1.90 -5.84 -5.73
N LYS A 62 1.42 -6.45 -6.80
CA LYS A 62 0.13 -6.18 -7.38
C LYS A 62 -0.86 -7.26 -7.00
N VAL A 63 -2.06 -6.88 -6.58
CA VAL A 63 -3.16 -7.82 -6.33
C VAL A 63 -4.27 -7.60 -7.33
N HIS A 64 -4.65 -8.65 -8.04
CA HIS A 64 -5.74 -8.65 -9.00
C HIS A 64 -7.08 -8.84 -8.30
N ARG A 65 -8.16 -8.49 -8.97
CA ARG A 65 -9.53 -8.58 -8.43
C ARG A 65 -9.90 -9.97 -7.91
N ASN A 66 -9.36 -11.04 -8.50
CA ASN A 66 -9.55 -12.42 -8.07
C ASN A 66 -8.70 -12.84 -6.84
N GLY A 67 -7.91 -11.93 -6.26
CA GLY A 67 -7.01 -12.20 -5.13
C GLY A 67 -5.66 -12.80 -5.50
N THR A 68 -5.38 -13.01 -6.79
CA THR A 68 -4.05 -13.43 -7.24
C THR A 68 -3.04 -12.30 -7.12
N MET A 69 -1.78 -12.65 -6.88
CA MET A 69 -0.69 -11.70 -6.73
C MET A 69 0.28 -11.79 -7.91
N SER A 70 0.78 -10.65 -8.40
CA SER A 70 1.86 -10.58 -9.37
C SER A 70 2.86 -9.46 -9.03
N ASN A 71 3.97 -9.38 -9.77
CA ASN A 71 4.94 -8.29 -9.68
C ASN A 71 5.50 -8.06 -8.26
N LEU A 72 5.67 -9.13 -7.48
CA LEU A 72 6.28 -9.07 -6.15
C LEU A 72 7.77 -8.72 -6.28
N ARG A 73 8.16 -7.60 -5.68
CA ARG A 73 9.55 -7.12 -5.69
C ARG A 73 9.89 -6.35 -4.41
N LEU A 74 11.18 -6.33 -4.10
CA LEU A 74 11.72 -5.54 -3.00
C LEU A 74 11.90 -4.09 -3.47
N GLN A 75 11.23 -3.14 -2.82
CA GLN A 75 11.37 -1.71 -3.08
C GLN A 75 12.48 -1.08 -2.22
N ARG A 76 12.61 -1.52 -0.96
CA ARG A 76 13.67 -1.10 -0.04
C ARG A 76 14.19 -2.31 0.71
N SER A 77 15.49 -2.56 0.62
CA SER A 77 16.18 -3.59 1.39
C SER A 77 16.36 -3.17 2.85
N SER A 78 16.30 -4.14 3.76
CA SER A 78 16.67 -3.98 5.17
C SER A 78 18.18 -3.83 5.40
N GLY A 79 19.01 -4.10 4.38
CA GLY A 79 20.45 -4.29 4.51
C GLY A 79 20.84 -5.70 4.94
N LEU A 80 19.89 -6.60 5.19
CA LEU A 80 20.12 -8.01 5.51
C LEU A 80 19.41 -8.90 4.50
N ALA A 81 20.19 -9.55 3.62
CA ALA A 81 19.65 -10.38 2.54
C ALA A 81 18.70 -11.49 3.03
N ILE A 82 18.98 -12.09 4.19
CA ILE A 82 18.11 -13.13 4.78
C ILE A 82 16.73 -12.56 5.16
N ALA A 83 16.68 -11.36 5.72
CA ALA A 83 15.42 -10.71 6.07
C ALA A 83 14.64 -10.30 4.81
N ASP A 84 15.34 -9.79 3.79
CA ASP A 84 14.72 -9.42 2.52
C ASP A 84 14.10 -10.65 1.82
N GLN A 85 14.84 -11.75 1.75
CA GLN A 85 14.34 -13.01 1.17
C GLN A 85 13.17 -13.58 1.96
N ALA A 86 13.26 -13.55 3.30
CA ALA A 86 12.16 -13.99 4.13
C ALA A 86 10.90 -13.15 3.87
N ALA A 87 11.05 -11.85 3.58
CA ALA A 87 9.91 -10.95 3.44
C ALA A 87 9.17 -11.21 2.14
N LEU A 88 9.93 -11.39 1.05
CA LEU A 88 9.40 -11.85 -0.22
C LEU A 88 8.68 -13.19 -0.06
N LYS A 89 9.28 -14.16 0.64
CA LYS A 89 8.65 -15.45 0.93
C LYS A 89 7.38 -15.32 1.76
N ALA A 90 7.34 -14.42 2.74
CA ALA A 90 6.16 -14.22 3.58
C ALA A 90 4.98 -13.69 2.77
N VAL A 91 5.21 -12.74 1.86
CA VAL A 91 4.14 -12.27 0.96
C VAL A 91 3.73 -13.37 -0.02
N GLN A 92 4.70 -14.10 -0.58
CA GLN A 92 4.41 -15.20 -1.49
C GLN A 92 3.59 -16.33 -0.82
N ASN A 93 3.91 -16.68 0.43
CA ASN A 93 3.20 -17.68 1.22
C ASN A 93 1.84 -17.18 1.74
N ALA A 94 1.66 -15.86 1.83
CA ALA A 94 0.37 -15.27 2.20
C ALA A 94 -0.61 -15.25 1.02
N ALA A 95 -0.11 -15.40 -0.21
CA ALA A 95 -0.93 -15.56 -1.40
C ALA A 95 -1.55 -16.98 -1.48
N PRO A 96 -2.73 -17.13 -2.10
CA PRO A 96 -3.57 -16.07 -2.66
C PRO A 96 -4.24 -15.20 -1.58
N PHE A 97 -4.44 -13.93 -1.91
CA PHE A 97 -5.17 -12.98 -1.05
C PHE A 97 -6.67 -13.10 -1.27
N ARG A 98 -7.46 -12.40 -0.44
CA ARG A 98 -8.90 -12.28 -0.72
C ARG A 98 -9.10 -11.52 -2.02
N GLN A 99 -10.26 -11.72 -2.63
CA GLN A 99 -10.70 -10.90 -3.74
C GLN A 99 -10.80 -9.42 -3.31
N LEU A 100 -10.52 -8.52 -4.24
CA LEU A 100 -10.65 -7.08 -3.97
C LEU A 100 -12.11 -6.73 -3.68
N PRO A 101 -12.37 -5.72 -2.84
CA PRO A 101 -13.72 -5.27 -2.54
C PRO A 101 -14.47 -4.83 -3.81
N ASP A 102 -15.78 -4.96 -3.80
CA ASP A 102 -16.61 -4.59 -4.94
C ASP A 102 -16.47 -3.09 -5.26
N GLY A 103 -16.28 -2.80 -6.55
CA GLY A 103 -15.98 -1.45 -7.03
C GLY A 103 -14.50 -1.16 -7.18
N ALA A 104 -13.61 -1.98 -6.62
CA ALA A 104 -12.16 -1.84 -6.85
C ALA A 104 -11.79 -1.99 -8.34
N PRO A 105 -10.68 -1.36 -8.77
CA PRO A 105 -10.11 -1.58 -10.09
C PRO A 105 -9.78 -3.06 -10.38
N ALA A 106 -9.38 -3.36 -11.62
CA ALA A 106 -8.98 -4.71 -12.01
C ALA A 106 -7.81 -5.25 -11.18
N ASP A 107 -6.93 -4.34 -10.74
CA ASP A 107 -5.76 -4.62 -9.94
C ASP A 107 -5.37 -3.40 -9.07
N VAL A 108 -4.70 -3.67 -7.95
CA VAL A 108 -4.23 -2.64 -7.01
C VAL A 108 -2.77 -2.90 -6.68
N ASP A 109 -1.94 -1.86 -6.75
CA ASP A 109 -0.55 -1.89 -6.31
C ASP A 109 -0.49 -1.69 -4.79
N ILE A 110 0.10 -2.66 -4.08
CA ILE A 110 0.19 -2.67 -2.62
C ILE A 110 1.65 -2.53 -2.22
N GLN A 111 1.91 -1.55 -1.36
CA GLN A 111 3.20 -1.34 -0.72
C GLN A 111 3.12 -1.80 0.73
N PHE A 112 3.86 -2.85 1.05
CA PHE A 112 3.90 -3.41 2.39
C PHE A 112 5.25 -3.16 3.04
N THR A 113 5.22 -2.55 4.24
CA THR A 113 6.41 -2.28 5.03
C THR A 113 6.52 -3.28 6.16
N PHE A 114 7.65 -3.96 6.23
CA PHE A 114 8.01 -4.77 7.38
C PHE A 114 8.90 -3.93 8.29
N ASP A 115 8.33 -3.49 9.41
CA ASP A 115 9.10 -2.92 10.51
C ASP A 115 9.60 -4.06 11.41
N TYR A 116 10.90 -4.34 11.33
CA TYR A 116 11.58 -5.21 12.27
C TYR A 116 11.68 -4.49 13.62
N ASN A 117 10.62 -4.54 14.41
CA ASN A 117 10.53 -3.99 15.78
C ASN A 117 9.67 -4.88 16.68
N VAL A 118 9.69 -6.19 16.47
CA VAL A 118 8.77 -7.10 17.16
C VAL A 118 9.53 -8.20 17.90
N PHE A 119 10.41 -7.80 18.83
CA PHE A 119 10.57 -8.48 20.11
C PHE A 119 11.05 -7.49 21.19
N LYS A 120 10.20 -6.50 21.45
CA LYS A 120 9.95 -5.98 22.81
C LYS A 120 8.57 -5.30 22.82
N GLY A 121 7.53 -6.10 23.08
CA GLY A 121 6.21 -5.63 23.50
C GLY A 121 5.32 -4.98 22.44
N SER A 122 4.04 -5.36 22.45
CA SER A 122 2.90 -4.65 21.83
C SER A 122 2.92 -4.44 20.31
N GLY A 123 2.06 -5.16 19.62
CA GLY A 123 1.70 -4.88 18.24
C GLY A 123 1.06 -3.50 18.09
N SER A 124 1.69 -2.64 17.29
CA SER A 124 1.03 -1.49 16.70
C SER A 124 1.54 -1.36 15.27
N GLY A 125 0.71 -1.81 14.31
CA GLY A 125 0.93 -1.49 12.90
C GLY A 125 0.43 -0.08 12.69
N SER A 126 1.34 0.88 12.52
CA SER A 126 0.95 2.26 12.20
C SER A 126 0.57 2.31 10.72
N LEU A 127 -0.74 2.38 10.46
CA LEU A 127 -1.30 2.62 9.13
C LEU A 127 -1.07 4.10 8.81
N ARG A 128 -0.10 4.39 7.95
CA ARG A 128 0.14 5.75 7.47
C ARG A 128 -0.66 5.90 6.17
N ARG A 129 -1.75 6.67 6.22
CA ARG A 129 -2.53 7.06 5.04
C ARG A 129 -1.64 7.82 4.06
N PHE A 130 -1.75 7.49 2.78
CA PHE A 130 -1.34 8.33 1.66
C PHE A 130 -2.56 9.06 1.15
#